data_AF-B2T4I4-F1
#
_entry.id   AF-B2T4I4-F1
#
_cell.length_a   1.000
_cell.length_b   1.000
_cell.length_c   1.000
_cell.angle_alpha   90.00
_cell.angle_beta   90.00
_cell.angle_gamma   90.00
#
_symmetry.space_group_name_H-M   'P 1'
#
loop_
_entity.id
_entity.type
_entity.pdbx_description
1 polymer ?
#
loop_
_entity_poly.entity_id
_entity_poly.type
_entity_poly.pdbx_seq_one_letter_code
_entity_poly.pdbx_strand_id
1 'polypeptide(L)'
;MIRLSRRTRHSLSAVWLSAVAATSAGAAPIDPPDGRALLGTTASGVQIYSCEYDANHALGWVFRSPRATLFDTAGNAVIEHSAGPSWEARDGSRIVGHVFAQMPSEAPNGVPQLLLETHSTGAKGMLSDVRYVQRTMTAGGVAPTAPCTVEHAMGSSPYIATYTFFK
;
A
#
# COMPACT_ATOMS: atom_id res chain seq x y z
N MET A 1 79.95 18.29 19.27
CA MET A 1 79.10 17.15 19.71
C MET A 1 77.65 17.62 19.66
N ILE A 2 76.93 17.40 18.55
CA ILE A 2 76.04 16.24 18.28
C ILE A 2 74.65 16.40 18.96
N ARG A 3 73.63 16.61 18.10
CA ARG A 3 72.22 16.15 18.17
C ARG A 3 71.25 16.89 19.15
N LEU A 4 69.94 17.02 18.91
CA LEU A 4 69.01 16.29 18.03
C LEU A 4 67.76 17.17 17.74
N SER A 5 67.24 17.14 16.50
CA SER A 5 65.96 17.77 16.14
C SER A 5 64.78 16.97 16.71
N ARG A 6 63.80 17.63 17.32
CA ARG A 6 62.50 17.01 17.66
C ARG A 6 61.56 17.14 16.47
N ARG A 7 61.42 16.05 15.69
CA ARG A 7 60.30 15.88 14.75
C ARG A 7 59.11 15.30 15.51
N THR A 8 58.07 16.09 15.67
CA THR A 8 56.78 15.67 16.22
C THR A 8 56.12 14.71 15.22
N ARG A 9 55.78 13.50 15.68
CA ARG A 9 55.11 12.47 14.86
C ARG A 9 53.63 12.82 14.75
N HIS A 10 53.10 12.93 13.53
CA HIS A 10 51.67 12.99 13.29
C HIS A 10 51.11 11.57 13.23
N SER A 11 50.25 11.21 14.19
CA SER A 11 49.49 9.97 14.17
C SER A 11 48.32 10.12 13.19
N LEU A 12 48.35 9.37 12.10
CA LEU A 12 47.23 9.23 11.18
C LEU A 12 46.32 8.11 11.69
N SER A 13 45.19 8.47 12.30
CA SER A 13 44.14 7.52 12.66
C SER A 13 43.27 7.25 11.43
N ALA A 14 43.37 6.05 10.85
CA ALA A 14 42.48 5.61 9.78
C ALA A 14 41.15 5.13 10.38
N VAL A 15 40.09 5.93 10.24
CA VAL A 15 38.72 5.53 10.57
C VAL A 15 38.14 4.78 9.37
N TRP A 16 37.92 3.48 9.54
CA TRP A 16 37.21 2.65 8.58
C TRP A 16 35.71 2.92 8.68
N LEU A 17 35.12 3.59 7.70
CA LEU A 17 33.67 3.65 7.54
C LEU A 17 33.19 2.35 6.88
N SER A 18 32.56 1.48 7.67
CA SER A 18 31.75 0.38 7.13
C SER A 18 30.43 0.97 6.60
N ALA A 19 30.30 1.07 5.28
CA ALA A 19 29.02 1.37 4.65
C ALA A 19 28.12 0.12 4.74
N VAL A 20 27.07 0.18 5.56
CA VAL A 20 25.98 -0.80 5.55
C VAL A 20 25.11 -0.46 4.35
N ALA A 21 25.23 -1.21 3.26
CA ALA A 21 24.30 -1.13 2.15
C ALA A 21 22.98 -1.78 2.59
N ALA A 22 21.99 -0.95 2.92
CA ALA A 22 20.61 -1.40 3.05
C ALA A 22 20.07 -1.72 1.65
N THR A 23 19.86 -3.00 1.35
CA THR A 23 19.02 -3.38 0.20
C THR A 23 17.61 -2.91 0.49
N SER A 24 17.20 -1.79 -0.13
CA SER A 24 15.77 -1.50 -0.30
C SER A 24 15.20 -2.59 -1.19
N ALA A 25 14.24 -3.36 -0.68
CA ALA A 25 13.38 -4.19 -1.53
C ALA A 25 12.63 -3.23 -2.47
N GLY A 26 13.15 -3.07 -3.69
CA GLY A 26 12.53 -2.22 -4.70
C GLY A 26 11.17 -2.77 -5.09
N ALA A 27 10.14 -1.91 -5.05
CA ALA A 27 8.82 -2.16 -5.59
C ALA A 27 8.91 -2.68 -7.04
N ALA A 28 8.27 -3.82 -7.33
CA ALA A 28 8.11 -4.31 -8.70
C ALA A 28 7.06 -3.47 -9.46
N PRO A 29 7.12 -3.40 -10.80
CA PRO A 29 6.08 -2.75 -11.60
C PRO A 29 4.70 -3.32 -11.30
N ILE A 30 3.68 -2.46 -11.28
CA ILE A 30 2.29 -2.84 -10.98
C ILE A 30 1.45 -3.05 -12.26
N ASP A 31 2.08 -3.20 -13.42
CA ASP A 31 1.38 -3.54 -14.65
C ASP A 31 1.05 -5.04 -14.67
N PRO A 32 -0.19 -5.43 -15.00
CA PRO A 32 -0.57 -6.83 -15.05
C PRO A 32 0.15 -7.56 -16.19
N PRO A 33 0.59 -8.81 -15.99
CA PRO A 33 1.20 -9.60 -17.05
C PRO A 33 0.15 -9.94 -18.13
N ASP A 34 0.35 -9.45 -19.35
CA ASP A 34 -0.52 -9.69 -20.52
C ASP A 34 -2.01 -9.39 -20.29
N GLY A 35 -2.33 -8.50 -19.34
CA GLY A 35 -3.69 -8.27 -18.88
C GLY A 35 -4.54 -7.51 -19.89
N ARG A 36 -5.72 -8.04 -20.25
CA ARG A 36 -6.72 -7.28 -21.02
C ARG A 36 -7.69 -6.59 -20.09
N ALA A 37 -7.75 -5.26 -20.14
CA ALA A 37 -8.70 -4.49 -19.33
C ALA A 37 -10.15 -4.88 -19.66
N LEU A 38 -10.92 -5.16 -18.61
CA LEU A 38 -12.35 -5.51 -18.67
C LEU A 38 -13.23 -4.32 -18.27
N LEU A 39 -12.86 -3.63 -17.20
CA LEU A 39 -13.58 -2.46 -16.70
C LEU A 39 -12.66 -1.52 -15.91
N GLY A 40 -13.01 -0.24 -15.89
CA GLY A 40 -12.36 0.80 -15.11
C GLY A 40 -13.37 1.53 -14.23
N THR A 41 -12.97 1.86 -13.01
CA THR A 41 -13.81 2.55 -12.01
C THR A 41 -12.99 3.55 -11.23
N THR A 42 -13.66 4.56 -10.68
CA THR A 42 -13.11 5.39 -9.60
C THR A 42 -13.64 4.91 -8.27
N ALA A 43 -12.92 5.13 -7.18
CA ALA A 43 -13.32 4.70 -5.85
C ALA A 43 -13.28 5.86 -4.87
N SER A 44 -14.22 5.84 -3.92
CA SER A 44 -14.17 6.69 -2.72
C SER A 44 -14.50 5.85 -1.49
N GLY A 45 -13.77 6.06 -0.42
CA GLY A 45 -13.95 5.30 0.80
C GLY A 45 -12.98 5.68 1.90
N VAL A 46 -12.72 4.72 2.79
CA VAL A 46 -11.81 4.87 3.93
C VAL A 46 -10.88 3.68 4.06
N GLN A 47 -9.70 3.93 4.61
CA GLN A 47 -8.85 2.91 5.20
C GLN A 47 -9.08 2.92 6.70
N ILE A 48 -9.37 1.76 7.29
CA ILE A 48 -9.70 1.60 8.70
C ILE A 48 -8.45 1.13 9.45
N TYR A 49 -8.22 1.71 10.62
CA TYR A 49 -7.08 1.46 11.49
C TYR A 49 -7.54 1.15 12.92
N SER A 50 -6.74 0.38 13.63
CA SER A 50 -6.87 0.19 15.08
C SER A 50 -5.60 0.67 15.77
N CYS A 51 -5.76 1.27 16.94
CA CYS A 51 -4.66 1.65 17.80
C CYS A 51 -4.16 0.42 18.57
N GLU A 52 -2.92 0.01 18.38
CA GLU A 52 -2.36 -1.20 19.01
C GLU A 52 -0.99 -0.93 19.61
N TYR A 53 -0.59 -1.76 20.57
CA TYR A 53 0.80 -1.79 21.01
C TYR A 53 1.71 -2.43 19.96
N ASP A 54 2.86 -1.80 19.73
CA ASP A 54 3.98 -2.41 19.02
C ASP A 54 4.86 -3.26 19.97
N ALA A 55 5.94 -3.84 19.44
CA ALA A 55 6.87 -4.65 20.22
C ALA A 55 7.59 -3.89 21.35
N ASN A 56 7.59 -2.56 21.31
CA ASN A 56 8.18 -1.69 22.32
C ASN A 56 7.14 -1.15 23.32
N HIS A 57 5.91 -1.69 23.31
CA HIS A 57 4.78 -1.20 24.10
C HIS A 57 4.42 0.27 23.81
N ALA A 58 4.73 0.76 22.60
CA ALA A 58 4.26 2.05 22.12
C ALA A 58 2.96 1.89 21.33
N LEU A 59 2.02 2.80 21.53
CA LEU A 59 0.76 2.81 20.79
C LEU A 59 0.97 3.37 19.38
N GLY A 60 0.47 2.64 18.37
CA GLY A 60 0.51 3.04 16.96
C GLY A 60 -0.72 2.58 16.17
N TRP A 61 -1.03 3.30 15.10
CA TRP A 61 -2.11 2.92 14.17
C TRP A 61 -1.68 1.73 13.32
N VAL A 62 -2.45 0.65 13.37
CA VAL A 62 -2.26 -0.55 12.55
C VAL A 62 -3.44 -0.70 11.60
N PHE A 63 -3.13 -0.91 10.32
CA PHE A 63 -4.15 -1.10 9.28
C PHE A 63 -5.05 -2.31 9.56
N ARG A 64 -6.35 -2.19 9.26
CA ARG A 64 -7.35 -3.26 9.45
C ARG A 64 -7.97 -3.68 8.14
N SER A 65 -8.58 -2.74 7.42
CA SER A 65 -9.31 -3.05 6.18
C SER A 65 -9.62 -1.80 5.37
N PRO A 66 -9.74 -1.92 4.04
CA PRO A 66 -10.39 -0.91 3.24
C PRO A 66 -11.92 -1.03 3.37
N ARG A 67 -12.62 0.07 3.12
CA ARG A 67 -14.04 0.10 2.74
C ARG A 67 -14.22 1.17 1.68
N ALA A 68 -14.66 0.80 0.49
CA ALA A 68 -14.91 1.78 -0.57
C ALA A 68 -16.01 1.33 -1.52
N THR A 69 -16.70 2.31 -2.08
CA THR A 69 -17.61 2.12 -3.20
C THR A 69 -16.87 2.51 -4.47
N LEU A 70 -17.01 1.69 -5.51
CA LEU A 70 -16.46 1.91 -6.84
C LEU A 70 -17.57 2.35 -7.80
N PHE A 71 -17.25 3.34 -8.63
CA PHE A 71 -18.18 4.04 -9.51
C PHE A 71 -17.77 3.85 -10.97
N ASP A 72 -18.75 3.64 -11.84
CA ASP A 72 -18.54 3.64 -13.29
C ASP A 72 -18.34 5.08 -13.83
N THR A 73 -18.14 5.20 -15.14
CA THR A 73 -17.91 6.50 -15.80
C THR A 73 -19.14 7.43 -15.78
N ALA A 74 -20.33 6.88 -15.53
CA ALA A 74 -21.56 7.65 -15.35
C ALA A 74 -21.79 8.05 -13.88
N GLY A 75 -20.92 7.63 -12.96
CA GLY A 75 -21.02 7.91 -11.53
C GLY A 75 -21.93 6.97 -10.76
N ASN A 76 -22.35 5.85 -11.35
CA ASN A 76 -23.16 4.86 -10.64
C ASN A 76 -22.27 3.98 -9.76
N ALA A 77 -22.70 3.73 -8.52
CA ALA A 77 -22.06 2.75 -7.65
C ALA A 77 -22.25 1.33 -8.20
N VAL A 78 -21.17 0.66 -8.59
CA VAL A 78 -21.23 -0.65 -9.28
C VAL A 78 -20.61 -1.80 -8.49
N ILE A 79 -19.60 -1.52 -7.66
CA ILE A 79 -18.83 -2.52 -6.93
C ILE A 79 -18.55 -2.03 -5.51
N GLU A 80 -18.70 -2.90 -4.52
CA GLU A 80 -18.26 -2.66 -3.14
C GLU A 80 -16.92 -3.34 -2.88
N HIS A 81 -15.98 -2.61 -2.28
CA HIS A 81 -14.64 -3.08 -1.93
C HIS A 81 -14.48 -3.17 -0.40
N SER A 82 -13.97 -4.31 0.08
CA SER A 82 -13.84 -4.58 1.52
C SER A 82 -12.61 -5.43 1.86
N ALA A 83 -12.50 -5.84 3.13
CA ALA A 83 -11.42 -6.66 3.67
C ALA A 83 -11.15 -7.94 2.85
N GLY A 84 -9.94 -8.47 2.99
CA GLY A 84 -9.53 -9.72 2.33
C GLY A 84 -8.84 -9.55 0.98
N PRO A 85 -8.38 -8.35 0.60
CA PRO A 85 -9.15 -7.44 -0.27
C PRO A 85 -10.16 -8.17 -1.19
N SER A 86 -11.40 -7.69 -1.20
CA SER A 86 -12.46 -8.29 -2.03
C SER A 86 -13.31 -7.26 -2.74
N TRP A 87 -13.94 -7.65 -3.84
CA TRP A 87 -14.82 -6.83 -4.65
C TRP A 87 -16.09 -7.60 -4.97
N GLU A 88 -17.23 -6.96 -4.79
CA GLU A 88 -18.53 -7.55 -5.03
C GLU A 88 -19.42 -6.61 -5.84
N ALA A 89 -19.98 -7.14 -6.92
CA ALA A 89 -20.85 -6.42 -7.82
C ALA A 89 -22.33 -6.67 -7.49
N ARG A 90 -23.21 -5.81 -8.00
CA ARG A 90 -24.68 -5.93 -7.80
C ARG A 90 -25.29 -7.21 -8.37
N ASP A 91 -24.65 -7.85 -9.35
CA ASP A 91 -25.08 -9.12 -9.91
C ASP A 91 -24.66 -10.34 -9.04
N GLY A 92 -24.05 -10.09 -7.88
CA GLY A 92 -23.56 -11.12 -6.96
C GLY A 92 -22.22 -11.75 -7.36
N SER A 93 -21.62 -11.30 -8.47
CA SER A 93 -20.25 -11.71 -8.79
C SER A 93 -19.28 -11.10 -7.79
N ARG A 94 -18.33 -11.91 -7.33
CA ARG A 94 -17.39 -11.57 -6.27
C ARG A 94 -16.02 -12.15 -6.56
N ILE A 95 -14.98 -11.35 -6.31
CA ILE A 95 -13.58 -11.75 -6.37
C ILE A 95 -12.87 -11.43 -5.05
N VAL A 96 -11.90 -12.25 -4.71
CA VAL A 96 -10.98 -12.04 -3.58
C VAL A 96 -9.56 -12.00 -4.14
N GLY A 97 -8.71 -11.15 -3.57
CA GLY A 97 -7.37 -10.92 -4.07
C GLY A 97 -6.28 -10.95 -3.00
N HIS A 98 -5.05 -10.92 -3.47
CA HIS A 98 -3.87 -10.69 -2.64
C HIS A 98 -2.93 -9.73 -3.37
N VAL A 99 -2.09 -9.02 -2.62
CA VAL A 99 -1.11 -8.09 -3.21
C VAL A 99 -0.07 -8.90 -3.95
N PHE A 100 0.05 -8.65 -5.26
CA PHE A 100 1.05 -9.25 -6.13
C PHE A 100 2.27 -8.34 -6.27
N ALA A 101 2.03 -7.04 -6.51
CA ALA A 101 3.06 -6.01 -6.55
C ALA A 101 2.52 -4.70 -5.98
N GLN A 102 3.43 -3.84 -5.55
CA GLN A 102 3.08 -2.53 -5.02
C GLN A 102 4.14 -1.51 -5.38
N MET A 103 3.74 -0.24 -5.46
CA MET A 103 4.65 0.91 -5.55
C MET A 103 4.12 2.09 -4.72
N PRO A 104 4.98 3.07 -4.39
CA PRO A 104 4.53 4.27 -3.68
C PRO A 104 3.42 5.01 -4.43
N SER A 105 2.58 5.74 -3.68
CA SER A 105 1.68 6.72 -4.27
C SER A 105 2.47 7.92 -4.80
N GLU A 106 1.99 8.55 -5.86
CA GLU A 106 2.45 9.86 -6.32
C GLU A 106 1.93 10.99 -5.41
N ALA A 107 0.78 10.78 -4.74
CA ALA A 107 0.26 11.73 -3.76
C ALA A 107 1.02 11.56 -2.42
N PRO A 108 1.51 12.64 -1.79
CA PRO A 108 2.30 12.56 -0.55
C PRO A 108 1.63 11.84 0.63
N ASN A 109 0.30 11.76 0.64
CA ASN A 109 -0.51 11.13 1.67
C ASN A 109 -1.34 9.94 1.13
N GLY A 110 -0.99 9.40 -0.04
CA GLY A 110 -1.68 8.27 -0.65
C GLY A 110 -1.17 6.93 -0.13
N VAL A 111 -2.09 6.00 0.12
CA VAL A 111 -1.73 4.58 0.29
C VAL A 111 -1.04 4.02 -0.96
N PRO A 112 -0.22 2.94 -0.84
CA PRO A 112 0.45 2.35 -1.99
C PRO A 112 -0.48 2.03 -3.16
N GLN A 113 0.04 2.23 -4.37
CA GLN A 113 -0.57 1.72 -5.60
C GLN A 113 -0.25 0.23 -5.70
N LEU A 114 -1.20 -0.57 -6.19
CA LEU A 114 -1.14 -2.02 -6.10
C LEU A 114 -1.48 -2.67 -7.44
N LEU A 115 -0.83 -3.80 -7.69
CA LEU A 115 -1.37 -4.87 -8.50
C LEU A 115 -1.79 -5.99 -7.57
N LEU A 116 -3.03 -6.46 -7.70
CA LEU A 116 -3.55 -7.59 -6.95
C LEU A 116 -3.90 -8.73 -7.90
N GLU A 117 -3.49 -9.95 -7.57
CA GLU A 117 -3.94 -11.15 -8.26
C GLU A 117 -5.22 -11.68 -7.57
N THR A 118 -6.21 -12.07 -8.35
CA THR A 118 -7.56 -12.37 -7.88
C THR A 118 -8.12 -13.68 -8.40
N HIS A 119 -9.08 -14.22 -7.65
CA HIS A 119 -9.91 -15.33 -8.10
C HIS A 119 -11.38 -15.11 -7.73
N SER A 120 -12.28 -15.68 -8.53
CA SER A 120 -13.73 -15.60 -8.35
C SER A 120 -14.21 -16.50 -7.23
N THR A 121 -15.10 -15.97 -6.39
CA THR A 121 -15.69 -16.65 -5.22
C THR A 121 -17.21 -16.51 -5.14
N GLY A 122 -17.81 -15.61 -5.95
CA GLY A 122 -19.25 -15.36 -5.97
C GLY A 122 -19.98 -15.99 -7.16
N ALA A 123 -21.16 -15.45 -7.46
CA ALA A 123 -21.95 -15.85 -8.61
C ALA A 123 -21.23 -15.55 -9.93
N LYS A 124 -21.69 -16.18 -11.01
CA LYS A 124 -21.24 -15.81 -12.36
C LYS A 124 -21.81 -14.43 -12.72
N GLY A 125 -20.96 -13.57 -13.27
CA GLY A 125 -21.31 -12.19 -13.60
C GLY A 125 -20.10 -11.35 -13.99
N MET A 126 -20.23 -10.04 -13.84
CA MET A 126 -19.28 -9.00 -14.24
C MET A 126 -17.83 -9.28 -13.81
N LEU A 127 -17.62 -9.76 -12.57
CA LEU A 127 -16.29 -9.98 -12.02
C LEU A 127 -15.71 -11.38 -12.29
N SER A 128 -16.46 -12.27 -12.95
CA SER A 128 -16.09 -13.69 -13.04
C SER A 128 -14.76 -13.99 -13.72
N ASP A 129 -14.38 -13.16 -14.70
CA ASP A 129 -13.20 -13.35 -15.52
C ASP A 129 -12.00 -12.53 -15.02
N VAL A 130 -12.14 -11.78 -13.94
CA VAL A 130 -11.07 -10.92 -13.43
C VAL A 130 -9.97 -11.76 -12.76
N ARG A 131 -8.74 -11.59 -13.25
CA ARG A 131 -7.51 -12.20 -12.73
C ARG A 131 -6.60 -11.22 -12.03
N TYR A 132 -6.66 -9.94 -12.43
CA TYR A 132 -5.91 -8.89 -11.76
C TYR A 132 -6.76 -7.66 -11.52
N VAL A 133 -6.48 -6.98 -10.42
CA VAL A 133 -7.00 -5.64 -10.12
C VAL A 133 -5.83 -4.71 -9.89
N GLN A 134 -5.74 -3.67 -10.70
CA GLN A 134 -4.76 -2.61 -10.53
C GLN A 134 -5.43 -1.44 -9.79
N ARG A 135 -4.80 -0.95 -8.72
CA ARG A 135 -5.21 0.25 -7.98
C ARG A 135 -4.16 1.33 -8.15
N THR A 136 -4.53 2.42 -8.82
CA THR A 136 -3.64 3.55 -9.14
C THR A 136 -4.25 4.86 -8.69
N MET A 137 -3.51 5.97 -8.88
CA MET A 137 -3.96 7.33 -8.57
C MET A 137 -4.51 7.46 -7.14
N THR A 138 -3.86 6.78 -6.19
CA THR A 138 -4.28 6.76 -4.80
C THR A 138 -4.01 8.11 -4.15
N ALA A 139 -4.98 8.66 -3.42
CA ALA A 139 -4.78 9.83 -2.57
C ALA A 139 -5.49 9.62 -1.22
N GLY A 140 -4.84 10.03 -0.14
CA GLY A 140 -5.31 9.77 1.22
C GLY A 140 -5.16 8.30 1.65
N GLY A 141 -5.87 7.97 2.73
CA GLY A 141 -5.93 6.62 3.29
C GLY A 141 -4.76 6.21 4.16
N VAL A 142 -3.68 6.99 4.28
CA VAL A 142 -2.60 6.73 5.26
C VAL A 142 -3.14 6.83 6.69
N ALA A 143 -2.42 6.26 7.67
CA ALA A 143 -2.84 6.26 9.07
C ALA A 143 -3.22 7.67 9.57
N PRO A 144 -4.25 7.81 10.44
CA PRO A 144 -4.65 9.11 10.95
C PRO A 144 -3.50 9.87 11.60
N THR A 145 -3.46 11.19 11.40
CA THR A 145 -2.45 12.07 12.01
C THR A 145 -2.73 12.34 13.49
N ALA A 146 -3.99 12.21 13.91
CA ALA A 146 -4.36 12.26 15.31
C ALA A 146 -3.65 11.12 16.07
N PRO A 147 -3.09 11.39 17.26
CA PRO A 147 -2.36 10.39 18.00
C PRO A 147 -3.28 9.23 18.42
N CYS A 148 -2.77 8.01 18.27
CA CYS A 148 -3.39 6.81 18.83
C CYS A 148 -2.97 6.71 20.31
N THR A 149 -3.93 6.89 21.22
CA THR A 149 -3.68 7.04 22.67
C THR A 149 -4.39 6.00 23.54
N VAL A 150 -5.32 5.24 22.97
CA VAL A 150 -6.11 4.21 23.65
C VAL A 150 -6.07 2.95 22.81
N GLU A 151 -5.55 1.85 23.37
CA GLU A 151 -5.52 0.55 22.69
C GLU A 151 -6.94 0.15 22.22
N HIS A 152 -7.01 -0.47 21.04
CA HIS A 152 -8.22 -0.84 20.32
C HIS A 152 -9.13 0.32 19.88
N ALA A 153 -8.73 1.59 20.07
CA ALA A 153 -9.46 2.70 19.47
C ALA A 153 -9.45 2.56 17.94
N MET A 154 -10.60 2.83 17.31
CA MET A 154 -10.75 2.80 15.86
C MET A 154 -10.47 4.18 15.27
N GLY A 155 -9.78 4.20 14.13
CA GLY A 155 -9.56 5.39 13.31
C GLY A 155 -9.83 5.08 11.85
N SER A 156 -10.09 6.11 11.06
CA SER A 156 -10.24 5.96 9.62
C SER A 156 -9.70 7.15 8.87
N SER A 157 -9.11 6.90 7.71
CA SER A 157 -8.63 7.95 6.81
C SER A 157 -9.32 7.85 5.46
N PRO A 158 -9.91 8.94 4.95
CA PRO A 158 -10.55 8.94 3.65
C PRO A 158 -9.53 8.70 2.54
N TYR A 159 -9.94 7.98 1.50
CA TYR A 159 -9.11 7.76 0.32
C TYR A 159 -9.93 7.75 -0.96
N ILE A 160 -9.26 8.08 -2.06
CA ILE A 160 -9.74 7.89 -3.43
C ILE A 160 -8.70 7.10 -4.23
N ALA A 161 -9.14 6.43 -5.28
CA ALA A 161 -8.26 5.72 -6.21
C ALA A 161 -8.97 5.42 -7.54
N THR A 162 -8.20 5.04 -8.55
CA THR A 162 -8.69 4.41 -9.78
C THR A 162 -8.46 2.91 -9.69
N TYR A 163 -9.44 2.12 -10.12
CA TYR A 163 -9.35 0.66 -10.19
C TYR A 163 -9.59 0.20 -11.62
N THR A 164 -8.66 -0.59 -12.16
CA THR A 164 -8.79 -1.27 -13.46
C THR A 164 -8.74 -2.77 -13.25
N PHE A 165 -9.70 -3.49 -13.81
CA PHE A 165 -9.84 -4.93 -13.66
C PHE A 165 -9.42 -5.60 -14.98
N PHE A 166 -8.61 -6.64 -14.89
CA PHE A 166 -8.01 -7.32 -16.03
C PHE A 166 -8.32 -8.80 -16.02
N LYS A 167 -8.43 -9.37 -17.22
CA LYS A 167 -8.35 -10.82 -17.46
C LYS A 167 -6.94 -11.24 -17.75
#